data_AF-A0A9E5DGN6-F1
#
_entry.id   AF-A0A9E5DGN6-F1
#
_cell.length_a   1.000
_cell.length_b   1.000
_cell.length_c   1.000
_cell.angle_alpha   90.00
_cell.angle_beta   90.00
_cell.angle_gamma   90.00
#
_symmetry.space_group_name_H-M   'P 1'
#
loop_
_entity.id
_entity.type
_entity.pdbx_description
1 polymer ?
#
loop_
_entity_poly.entity_id
_entity_poly.type
_entity_poly.pdbx_seq_one_letter_code
_entity_poly.pdbx_strand_id
1 'polypeptide(L)' 'MEVLASDPAAKPDLMNWAKRTGNEVVSVEDKEGYVRILIKRLK' A
#
# COMPACT_ATOMS: atom_id res chain seq x y z
N MET A 1 5.12 -3.15 7.38
CA MET A 1 3.69 -3.53 7.41
C MET A 1 3.31 -3.90 5.99
N GLU A 2 2.74 -5.08 5.81
CA GLU A 2 2.31 -5.56 4.50
C GLU A 2 0.79 -5.54 4.45
N VAL A 3 0.25 -5.04 3.34
CA VAL A 3 -1.19 -4.95 3.10
C VAL A 3 -1.48 -5.67 1.80
N LEU A 4 -2.41 -6.63 1.85
CA LEU A 4 -2.93 -7.34 0.69
C LEU A 4 -4.36 -6.86 0.48
N ALA A 5 -4.65 -6.34 -0.71
CA ALA A 5 -5.97 -5.83 -1.04
C ALA A 5 -6.41 -6.38 -2.39
N SER A 6 -7.53 -7.10 -2.44
CA SER A 6 -8.08 -7.65 -3.68
C SER A 6 -8.73 -6.58 -4.56
N ASP A 7 -9.05 -5.43 -3.98
CA ASP A 7 -9.76 -4.35 -4.65
C ASP A 7 -8.81 -3.43 -5.42
N PRO A 8 -9.07 -3.14 -6.71
CA PRO A 8 -8.23 -2.25 -7.51
C PRO A 8 -8.23 -0.81 -6.99
N ALA A 9 -9.27 -0.41 -6.25
CA ALA A 9 -9.36 0.90 -5.61
C ALA A 9 -8.42 1.06 -4.40
N ALA A 10 -7.85 -0.03 -3.87
CA ALA A 10 -7.00 0.04 -2.69
C ALA A 10 -5.65 0.73 -2.94
N LYS A 11 -5.16 0.71 -4.18
CA LYS A 11 -3.86 1.30 -4.55
C LYS A 11 -3.79 2.82 -4.33
N PRO A 12 -4.70 3.65 -4.89
CA PRO A 12 -4.69 5.09 -4.64
C PRO A 12 -4.98 5.44 -3.18
N ASP A 13 -5.89 4.71 -2.52
CA ASP A 13 -6.23 4.93 -1.11
C ASP A 13 -5.04 4.66 -0.18
N LEU A 14 -4.32 3.55 -0.36
CA LEU A 14 -3.16 3.24 0.47
C LEU A 14 -2.00 4.21 0.25
N MET A 15 -1.76 4.66 -0.98
CA MET A 15 -0.74 5.68 -1.25
C MET A 15 -1.07 7.00 -0.53
N ASN A 16 -2.33 7.44 -0.60
CA ASN A 16 -2.77 8.65 0.10
C ASN A 16 -2.69 8.50 1.62
N TRP A 17 -3.11 7.35 2.15
CA TRP A 17 -2.99 7.04 3.56
C TRP A 17 -1.53 7.05 4.04
N ALA A 18 -0.62 6.41 3.30
CA ALA A 18 0.79 6.35 3.66
C ALA A 18 1.41 7.75 3.68
N LYS A 19 1.14 8.57 2.64
CA LYS A 19 1.57 9.97 2.59
C LYS A 19 1.04 10.80 3.75
N ARG A 20 -0.24 10.63 4.12
CA ARG A 20 -0.87 11.35 5.24
C ARG A 20 -0.33 10.94 6.61
N THR A 21 0.06 9.68 6.76
CA THR A 21 0.53 9.11 8.03
C THR A 21 2.04 9.22 8.22
N GLY A 22 2.77 9.79 7.26
CA GLY A 22 4.23 9.83 7.28
C GLY A 22 4.88 8.47 7.06
N ASN A 23 4.11 7.49 6.57
CA ASN A 23 4.60 6.17 6.24
C ASN A 23 5.15 6.16 4.81
N GLU A 24 6.21 5.38 4.60
CA GLU A 24 6.85 5.24 3.29
C GLU A 24 6.34 3.97 2.60
N VAL A 25 5.79 4.12 1.39
CA VAL A 25 5.43 2.96 0.56
C VAL A 25 6.71 2.48 -0.13
N VAL A 26 7.18 1.31 0.25
CA VAL A 26 8.42 0.70 -0.26
C VAL A 26 8.17 -0.04 -1.55
N SER A 27 7.02 -0.72 -1.66
CA SER A 27 6.70 -1.50 -2.86
C SER A 27 5.20 -1.65 -3.04
N VAL A 28 4.76 -1.66 -4.29
CA VAL A 28 3.37 -1.93 -4.70
C VAL A 28 3.44 -2.93 -5.83
N GLU A 29 3.10 -4.18 -5.53
CA GLU A 29 2.99 -5.25 -6.51
C GLU A 29 1.51 -5.45 -6.85
N ASP A 30 1.16 -5.36 -8.12
CA ASP A 30 -0.17 -5.75 -8.61
C ASP A 30 -0.07 -7.20 -9.07
N LYS A 31 -0.77 -8.12 -8.38
CA LYS A 31 -0.85 -9.53 -8.75
C LYS A 31 -2.26 -9.84 -9.22
N GLU A 32 -2.40 -10.84 -10.08
CA GLU A 32 -3.71 -11.29 -10.58
C GLU A 32 -4.65 -11.64 -9.41
N GLY A 33 -5.59 -10.74 -9.13
CA GLY A 33 -6.59 -10.86 -8.07
C GLY A 33 -6.28 -10.11 -6.77
N TYR A 34 -5.09 -9.52 -6.59
CA TYR A 34 -4.79 -8.68 -5.42
C TYR A 34 -3.54 -7.80 -5.57
N VAL A 35 -3.59 -6.64 -4.93
CA VAL A 35 -2.48 -5.70 -4.77
C VAL A 35 -1.77 -5.99 -3.45
N ARG A 36 -0.46 -6.18 -3.50
CA ARG A 36 0.41 -6.27 -2.32
C ARG A 36 1.16 -4.97 -2.15
N ILE A 37 0.99 -4.33 -1.00
CA ILE A 37 1.58 -3.05 -0.67
C ILE A 37 2.48 -3.22 0.54
N LEU A 38 3.76 -2.89 0.38
CA LEU A 38 4.77 -2.96 1.41
C LEU A 38 5.01 -1.55 1.95
N ILE A 39 4.69 -1.35 3.22
CA ILE A 39 4.79 -0.05 3.89
C ILE A 39 5.85 -0.12 4.98
N LYS A 40 6.82 0.78 4.92
CA LYS A 40 7.82 0.99 5.97
C LYS A 40 7.36 2.15 6.84
N ARG A 41 7.15 1.85 8.12
CA ARG A 41 6.88 2.88 9.13
C ARG A 41 8.20 3.57 9.45
N LEU A 42 8.30 4.86 9.14
CA LEU A 42 9.35 5.72 9.66
C LEU A 42 8.88 6.18 11.04
N LYS A 43 9.68 5.89 12.06
CA LYS A 43 9.35 6.13 13.47
C LYS A 43 9.47 7.60 13.82
#